data_AF-A0A0G4GFW1-F1
#
_entry.id   AF-A0A0G4GFW1-F1
#
_cell.length_a   1.000
_cell.length_b   1.000
_cell.length_c   1.000
_cell.angle_alpha   90.00
_cell.angle_beta   90.00
_cell.angle_gamma   90.00
#
_symmetry.space_group_name_H-M   'P 1'
#
loop_
_entity.id
_entity.type
_entity.pdbx_description
1 polymer ?
#
loop_
_entity_poly.entity_id
_entity_poly.type
_entity_poly.pdbx_seq_one_letter_code
_entity_poly.pdbx_strand_id
1 'polypeptide(L)'
;YLVVFDDKHLAHVRTTHFPSKVKRIKDWLISWAEREEDALLCFNFCEILDLFGYIDGVCMVINVLRLFRAYGVASTDAESILSMTLCCLEHVLGTKTGAAMQVRERGYVVILQLFLCHCYLQDDYVPLPIWHKHFFANYCSFKCLRGALMRLWGLRDFRLVVDPVDVERKRKLLGKGIKGRDPSIGGGSESGGLTSILKVGGGGQASASAAGGEVPPPPPKPPTAPPPPPRPR
;
A
#
# COMPACT_ATOMS: atom_id res chain seq x y z
N TYR A 1 -22.94 7.88 -7.48
CA TYR A 1 -22.10 8.17 -8.65
C TYR A 1 -21.05 7.07 -8.79
N LEU A 2 -21.19 6.18 -9.77
CA LEU A 2 -20.18 5.16 -10.06
C LEU A 2 -19.10 5.82 -10.90
N VAL A 3 -17.99 6.19 -10.27
CA VAL A 3 -16.79 6.63 -10.96
C VAL A 3 -16.25 5.41 -11.69
N VAL A 4 -16.59 5.28 -12.96
CA VAL A 4 -16.03 4.25 -13.82
C VAL A 4 -14.59 4.68 -14.11
N PHE A 5 -13.65 4.13 -13.35
CA PHE A 5 -12.26 4.11 -13.79
C PHE A 5 -12.25 3.32 -15.10
N ASP A 6 -12.15 4.03 -16.21
CA ASP A 6 -12.16 3.43 -17.54
C ASP A 6 -10.97 2.46 -17.63
N ASP A 7 -11.24 1.15 -17.73
CA ASP A 7 -10.22 0.11 -17.88
C ASP A 7 -9.27 0.39 -19.06
N LYS A 8 -9.74 1.18 -20.05
CA LYS A 8 -8.92 1.67 -21.16
C LYS A 8 -7.73 2.52 -20.71
N HIS A 9 -7.86 3.29 -19.63
CA HIS A 9 -6.77 4.10 -19.08
C HIS A 9 -5.67 3.23 -18.47
N LEU A 10 -6.03 2.18 -17.72
CA LEU A 10 -5.07 1.20 -17.19
C LEU A 10 -4.41 0.38 -18.30
N ALA A 11 -5.17 0.02 -19.35
CA ALA A 11 -4.64 -0.64 -20.53
C ALA A 11 -3.66 0.25 -21.30
N HIS A 12 -3.95 1.54 -21.44
CA HIS A 12 -3.05 2.50 -22.09
C HIS A 12 -1.74 2.67 -21.29
N VAL A 13 -1.82 2.74 -19.96
CA VAL A 13 -0.63 2.82 -19.08
C VAL A 13 0.30 1.61 -19.26
N ARG A 14 -0.25 0.41 -19.43
CA ARG A 14 0.55 -0.79 -19.73
C ARG A 14 1.25 -0.72 -21.09
N THR A 15 0.70 0.04 -22.04
CA THR A 15 1.27 0.23 -23.39
C THR A 15 2.23 1.40 -23.49
N THR A 16 2.08 2.43 -22.65
CA THR A 16 3.02 3.56 -22.62
C THR A 16 4.30 3.17 -21.91
N HIS A 17 5.44 3.38 -22.55
CA HIS A 17 6.75 3.04 -22.01
C HIS A 17 7.00 3.77 -20.67
N PHE A 18 7.00 3.02 -19.57
CA PHE A 18 7.27 3.60 -18.26
C PHE A 18 8.70 4.17 -18.22
N PRO A 19 8.91 5.38 -17.71
CA PRO A 19 10.23 5.96 -17.72
C PRO A 19 11.15 5.31 -16.69
N SER A 20 12.34 4.88 -17.09
CA SER A 20 13.35 4.34 -16.17
C SER A 20 14.05 5.41 -15.32
N LYS A 21 13.91 6.69 -15.67
CA LYS A 21 14.56 7.82 -14.96
C LYS A 21 13.55 8.54 -14.07
N VAL A 22 13.93 8.77 -12.81
CA VAL A 22 13.12 9.42 -11.77
C VAL A 22 12.47 10.73 -12.23
N LYS A 23 13.23 11.63 -12.88
CA LYS A 23 12.69 12.90 -13.42
C LYS A 23 11.52 12.67 -14.38
N ARG A 24 11.65 11.66 -15.25
CA ARG A 24 10.61 11.34 -16.23
C ARG A 24 9.39 10.69 -15.58
N ILE A 25 9.54 9.98 -14.45
CA ILE A 25 8.40 9.43 -13.68
C ILE A 25 7.57 10.57 -13.09
N LYS A 26 8.22 11.60 -12.54
CA LYS A 26 7.52 12.79 -12.03
C LYS A 26 6.74 13.51 -13.14
N ASP A 27 7.40 13.80 -14.27
CA ASP A 27 6.74 14.45 -15.41
C ASP A 27 5.58 13.59 -15.95
N TRP A 28 5.77 12.27 -16.00
CA TRP A 28 4.72 11.31 -16.38
C TRP A 28 3.52 11.36 -15.41
N LEU A 29 3.77 11.33 -14.10
CA LEU A 29 2.70 11.46 -13.10
C LEU A 29 1.96 12.80 -13.22
N ILE A 30 2.65 13.92 -13.45
CA ILE A 30 2.03 15.24 -13.64
C ILE A 30 1.13 15.24 -14.87
N SER A 31 1.56 14.61 -15.97
CA SER A 31 0.74 14.50 -17.18
C SER A 31 -0.51 13.61 -16.99
N TRP A 32 -0.51 12.78 -15.95
CA TRP A 32 -1.54 11.76 -15.72
C TRP A 32 -2.50 12.09 -14.57
N ALA A 33 -2.03 12.85 -13.58
CA ALA A 33 -2.85 13.29 -12.46
C ALA A 33 -3.80 14.41 -12.90
N GLU A 34 -5.02 14.39 -12.35
CA GLU A 34 -5.99 15.47 -12.56
C GLU A 34 -5.53 16.78 -11.89
N ARG A 35 -4.69 16.68 -10.86
CA ARG A 35 -4.10 17.79 -10.12
C ARG A 35 -2.61 17.56 -9.94
N GLU A 36 -1.82 18.60 -10.11
CA GLU A 36 -0.36 18.53 -9.92
C GLU A 36 0.01 18.10 -8.48
N GLU A 37 -0.78 18.53 -7.50
CA GLU A 37 -0.55 18.15 -6.09
C GLU A 37 -0.63 16.63 -5.89
N ASP A 38 -1.57 15.96 -6.56
CA ASP A 38 -1.73 14.51 -6.46
C ASP A 38 -0.55 13.76 -7.09
N ALA A 39 -0.01 14.28 -8.20
CA ALA A 39 1.21 13.74 -8.80
C ALA A 39 2.40 13.84 -7.83
N LEU A 40 2.56 14.99 -7.16
CA LEU A 40 3.64 15.21 -6.19
C LEU A 40 3.48 14.31 -4.95
N LEU A 41 2.28 14.20 -4.41
CA LEU A 41 1.98 13.31 -3.29
C LEU A 41 2.25 11.85 -3.64
N CYS A 42 1.75 11.39 -4.79
CA CYS A 42 2.01 10.04 -5.28
C CYS A 42 3.50 9.78 -5.45
N PHE A 43 4.22 10.71 -6.09
CA PHE A 43 5.65 10.58 -6.33
C PHE A 43 6.42 10.44 -5.01
N ASN A 44 6.21 11.37 -4.07
CA ASN A 44 6.90 11.37 -2.77
C ASN A 44 6.54 10.14 -1.93
N PHE A 45 5.27 9.73 -1.94
CA PHE A 45 4.81 8.54 -1.23
C PHE A 45 5.43 7.25 -1.80
N CYS A 46 5.48 7.13 -3.13
CA CYS A 46 6.11 5.98 -3.80
C CYS A 46 7.63 5.95 -3.61
N GLU A 47 8.28 7.12 -3.54
CA GLU A 47 9.71 7.23 -3.27
C GLU A 47 10.05 6.75 -1.84
N ILE A 48 9.28 7.19 -0.84
CA ILE A 48 9.48 6.78 0.56
C ILE A 48 9.32 5.26 0.74
N LEU A 49 8.37 4.65 0.00
CA LEU A 49 8.08 3.22 0.11
C LEU A 49 8.86 2.34 -0.88
N ASP A 50 9.73 2.94 -1.69
CA ASP A 50 10.53 2.27 -2.70
C ASP A 50 9.67 1.46 -3.70
N LEU A 51 8.58 2.08 -4.17
CA LEU A 51 7.62 1.43 -5.09
C LEU A 51 7.97 1.61 -6.57
N PHE A 52 8.99 2.39 -6.93
CA PHE A 52 9.34 2.63 -8.33
C PHE A 52 9.82 1.38 -9.08
N GLY A 53 10.24 0.32 -8.36
CA GLY A 53 10.50 -1.00 -8.94
C GLY A 53 9.25 -1.76 -9.40
N TYR A 54 8.04 -1.26 -9.07
CA TYR A 54 6.77 -1.87 -9.43
C TYR A 54 5.78 -0.83 -9.94
N ILE A 55 5.71 -0.69 -11.26
CA ILE A 55 4.93 0.33 -11.97
C ILE A 55 3.46 0.28 -11.61
N ASP A 56 2.86 -0.92 -11.59
CA ASP A 56 1.46 -1.06 -11.20
C ASP A 56 1.23 -0.56 -9.77
N GLY A 57 2.22 -0.69 -8.88
CA GLY A 57 2.20 -0.12 -7.52
C GLY A 57 2.02 1.39 -7.53
N VAL A 58 2.85 2.09 -8.32
CA VAL A 58 2.75 3.54 -8.52
C VAL A 58 1.38 3.90 -9.10
N CYS A 59 0.93 3.17 -10.13
CA CYS A 59 -0.36 3.37 -10.77
C CYS A 59 -1.53 3.17 -9.80
N MET A 60 -1.45 2.19 -8.90
CA MET A 60 -2.46 1.98 -7.88
C MET A 60 -2.54 3.17 -6.92
N VAL A 61 -1.40 3.71 -6.47
CA VAL A 61 -1.38 4.86 -5.55
C VAL A 61 -2.02 6.10 -6.20
N ILE A 62 -1.66 6.45 -7.44
CA ILE A 62 -2.26 7.61 -8.10
C ILE A 62 -3.76 7.38 -8.39
N ASN A 63 -4.19 6.14 -8.67
CA ASN A 63 -5.60 5.81 -8.79
C ASN A 63 -6.36 5.90 -7.46
N VAL A 64 -5.72 5.60 -6.32
CA VAL A 64 -6.31 5.85 -5.00
C VAL A 64 -6.54 7.35 -4.79
N LEU A 65 -5.59 8.21 -5.17
CA LEU A 65 -5.78 9.66 -5.08
C LEU A 65 -6.93 10.14 -5.98
N ARG A 66 -7.01 9.64 -7.21
CA ARG A 66 -8.16 9.94 -8.10
C ARG A 66 -9.48 9.44 -7.52
N LEU A 67 -9.48 8.28 -6.87
CA LEU A 67 -10.66 7.75 -6.18
C LEU A 67 -11.08 8.68 -5.04
N PHE A 68 -10.13 9.16 -4.24
CA PHE A 68 -10.36 10.16 -3.20
C PHE A 68 -10.98 11.43 -3.78
N ARG A 69 -10.47 11.95 -4.91
CA ARG A 69 -11.04 13.13 -5.58
C ARG A 69 -12.47 12.91 -6.03
N ALA A 70 -12.73 11.77 -6.63
CA ALA A 70 -14.03 11.45 -7.16
C ALA A 70 -15.09 11.23 -6.06
N TYR A 71 -14.66 10.94 -4.83
CA TYR A 71 -15.51 10.88 -3.63
C TYR A 71 -15.48 12.17 -2.79
N GLY A 72 -14.82 13.23 -3.26
CA GLY A 72 -14.82 14.53 -2.58
C GLY A 72 -13.87 14.66 -1.39
N VAL A 73 -12.91 13.75 -1.24
CA VAL A 73 -11.89 13.83 -0.18
C VAL A 73 -10.97 15.03 -0.45
N ALA A 74 -10.85 15.92 0.54
CA ALA A 74 -10.00 17.11 0.44
C ALA A 74 -8.52 16.75 0.33
N SER A 75 -7.70 17.63 -0.25
CA SER A 75 -6.26 17.37 -0.42
C SER A 75 -5.55 17.16 0.91
N THR A 76 -5.90 17.97 1.91
CA THR A 76 -5.38 17.88 3.29
C THR A 76 -5.71 16.54 3.93
N ASP A 77 -6.86 15.97 3.60
CA ASP A 77 -7.31 14.69 4.14
C ASP A 77 -6.61 13.54 3.43
N ALA A 78 -6.46 13.61 2.10
CA ALA A 78 -5.65 12.66 1.34
C ALA A 78 -4.19 12.64 1.82
N GLU A 79 -3.60 13.80 2.09
CA GLU A 79 -2.27 13.93 2.71
C GLU A 79 -2.21 13.26 4.08
N SER A 80 -3.26 13.45 4.90
CA SER A 80 -3.35 12.86 6.24
C SER A 80 -3.47 11.33 6.17
N ILE A 81 -4.27 10.81 5.23
CA ILE A 81 -4.41 9.38 4.97
C ILE A 81 -3.08 8.78 4.52
N LEU A 82 -2.38 9.39 3.56
CA LEU A 82 -1.07 8.94 3.10
C LEU A 82 -0.04 8.98 4.23
N SER A 83 0.01 10.07 5.00
CA SER A 83 0.93 10.24 6.13
C SER A 83 0.71 9.19 7.21
N MET A 84 -0.54 8.96 7.59
CA MET A 84 -0.93 7.93 8.55
C MET A 84 -0.60 6.53 8.04
N THR A 85 -0.79 6.29 6.74
CA THR A 85 -0.42 5.02 6.10
C THR A 85 1.08 4.79 6.20
N LEU A 86 1.92 5.80 5.96
CA LEU A 86 3.37 5.68 6.11
C LEU A 86 3.75 5.27 7.54
N CYS A 87 3.21 5.94 8.55
CA CYS A 87 3.42 5.55 9.95
C CYS A 87 2.94 4.13 10.25
N CYS A 88 1.81 3.73 9.66
CA CYS A 88 1.27 2.39 9.88
C CYS A 88 2.17 1.30 9.27
N LEU A 89 2.68 1.57 8.07
CA LEU A 89 3.54 0.66 7.31
C LEU A 89 4.93 0.50 7.91
N GLU A 90 5.47 1.48 8.63
CA GLU A 90 6.78 1.33 9.28
C GLU A 90 6.82 0.12 10.21
N HIS A 91 5.74 -0.09 10.97
CA HIS A 91 5.61 -1.27 11.83
C HIS A 91 5.53 -2.57 11.01
N VAL A 92 4.68 -2.58 9.97
CA VAL A 92 4.43 -3.77 9.15
C VAL A 92 5.66 -4.19 8.35
N LEU A 93 6.32 -3.22 7.70
CA LEU A 93 7.50 -3.43 6.87
C LEU A 93 8.77 -3.66 7.69
N GLY A 94 8.82 -3.16 8.94
CA GLY A 94 9.90 -3.44 9.88
C GLY A 94 9.92 -4.86 10.44
N THR A 95 8.84 -5.64 10.25
CA THR A 95 8.82 -7.06 10.64
C THR A 95 9.69 -7.92 9.72
N LYS A 96 10.11 -9.11 10.20
CA LYS A 96 10.83 -10.10 9.37
C LYS A 96 10.05 -10.46 8.10
N THR A 97 8.72 -10.57 8.22
CA THR A 97 7.83 -10.83 7.07
C THR A 97 7.81 -9.66 6.09
N GLY A 98 7.81 -8.43 6.59
CA GLY A 98 7.89 -7.21 5.78
C GLY A 98 9.20 -7.10 4.99
N ALA A 99 10.32 -7.44 5.60
CA ALA A 99 11.64 -7.40 4.96
C ALA A 99 11.78 -8.40 3.79
N ALA A 100 11.16 -9.58 3.91
CA ALA A 100 11.18 -10.60 2.86
C ALA A 100 10.12 -10.39 1.76
N MET A 101 9.26 -9.38 1.91
CA MET A 101 8.13 -9.14 1.01
C MET A 101 8.61 -8.61 -0.34
N GLN A 102 8.18 -9.27 -1.43
CA GLN A 102 8.50 -8.84 -2.78
C GLN A 102 7.88 -7.45 -3.07
N VAL A 103 8.51 -6.65 -3.93
CA VAL A 103 8.04 -5.29 -4.27
C VAL A 103 6.59 -5.30 -4.75
N ARG A 104 6.18 -6.32 -5.51
CA ARG A 104 4.79 -6.50 -5.96
C ARG A 104 3.82 -6.66 -4.79
N GLU A 105 4.13 -7.58 -3.87
CA GLU A 105 3.30 -7.83 -2.68
C GLU A 105 3.24 -6.60 -1.78
N ARG A 106 4.38 -5.90 -1.64
CA ARG A 106 4.47 -4.62 -0.92
C ARG A 106 3.49 -3.60 -1.49
N GLY A 107 3.42 -3.47 -2.82
CA GLY A 107 2.44 -2.61 -3.48
C GLY A 107 1.00 -2.89 -3.04
N TYR A 108 0.57 -4.16 -3.03
CA TYR A 108 -0.77 -4.53 -2.57
C TYR A 108 -0.99 -4.30 -1.07
N VAL A 109 0.01 -4.56 -0.23
CA VAL A 109 -0.05 -4.28 1.21
C VAL A 109 -0.19 -2.78 1.48
N VAL A 110 0.50 -1.94 0.70
CA VAL A 110 0.37 -0.48 0.77
C VAL A 110 -1.06 -0.04 0.46
N ILE A 111 -1.66 -0.54 -0.63
CA ILE A 111 -3.06 -0.20 -0.98
C ILE A 111 -4.04 -0.70 0.09
N LEU A 112 -3.79 -1.87 0.67
CA LEU A 112 -4.63 -2.41 1.74
C LEU A 112 -4.52 -1.61 3.04
N GLN A 113 -3.33 -1.11 3.36
CA GLN A 113 -3.11 -0.22 4.50
C GLN A 113 -3.74 1.16 4.26
N LEU A 114 -3.71 1.67 3.01
CA LEU A 114 -4.42 2.89 2.63
C LEU A 114 -5.92 2.76 2.86
N PHE A 115 -6.51 1.62 2.49
CA PHE A 115 -7.92 1.34 2.78
C PHE A 115 -8.23 1.42 4.28
N LEU A 116 -7.39 0.81 5.14
CA LEU A 116 -7.57 0.86 6.59
C LEU A 116 -7.50 2.29 7.14
N CYS A 117 -6.50 3.06 6.72
CA CYS A 117 -6.33 4.45 7.14
C CYS A 117 -7.46 5.36 6.61
N HIS A 118 -7.95 5.11 5.40
CA HIS A 118 -9.12 5.78 4.82
C HIS A 118 -10.37 5.56 5.68
N CYS A 119 -10.68 4.30 6.01
CA CYS A 119 -11.83 3.96 6.86
C CYS A 119 -11.71 4.50 8.29
N TYR A 120 -10.48 4.73 8.77
CA TYR A 120 -10.25 5.24 10.12
C TYR A 120 -10.40 6.76 10.19
N LEU A 121 -9.94 7.49 9.16
CA LEU A 121 -9.92 8.96 9.16
C LEU A 121 -11.16 9.61 8.54
N GLN A 122 -11.96 8.86 7.79
CA GLN A 122 -13.10 9.40 7.06
C GLN A 122 -14.38 8.70 7.52
N ASP A 123 -15.37 9.50 7.90
CA ASP A 123 -16.71 8.99 8.25
C ASP A 123 -17.38 8.37 7.00
N ASP A 124 -17.27 9.07 5.86
CA ASP A 124 -17.73 8.60 4.56
C ASP A 124 -16.60 7.90 3.80
N TYR A 125 -16.52 6.58 3.96
CA TYR A 125 -15.47 5.78 3.32
C TYR A 125 -15.95 4.99 2.09
N VAL A 126 -15.02 4.70 1.19
CA VAL A 126 -15.29 3.88 0.00
C VAL A 126 -15.28 2.40 0.43
N PRO A 127 -16.35 1.63 0.21
CA PRO A 127 -16.47 0.27 0.74
C PRO A 127 -15.49 -0.71 0.08
N LEU A 128 -15.03 -1.71 0.84
CA LEU A 128 -14.02 -2.69 0.40
C LEU A 128 -14.31 -3.40 -0.94
N PRO A 129 -15.56 -3.75 -1.32
CA PRO A 129 -15.84 -4.32 -2.63
C PRO A 129 -15.42 -3.42 -3.81
N ILE A 130 -15.54 -2.10 -3.64
CA ILE A 130 -15.11 -1.13 -4.66
C ILE A 130 -13.58 -1.13 -4.74
N TRP A 131 -12.87 -1.12 -3.61
CA TRP A 131 -11.41 -1.27 -3.60
C TRP A 131 -10.96 -2.59 -4.24
N HIS A 132 -11.64 -3.70 -3.95
CA HIS A 132 -11.36 -4.99 -4.58
C HIS A 132 -11.48 -4.90 -6.10
N LYS A 133 -12.61 -4.37 -6.59
CA LYS A 133 -12.86 -4.19 -8.01
C LYS A 133 -11.76 -3.38 -8.71
N HIS A 134 -11.32 -2.28 -8.11
CA HIS A 134 -10.36 -1.37 -8.75
C HIS A 134 -8.89 -1.78 -8.60
N PHE A 135 -8.51 -2.40 -7.48
CA PHE A 135 -7.10 -2.63 -7.17
C PHE A 135 -6.72 -4.10 -7.05
N PHE A 136 -7.63 -4.98 -6.62
CA PHE A 136 -7.30 -6.35 -6.24
C PHE A 136 -7.96 -7.43 -7.11
N ALA A 137 -8.87 -7.08 -8.02
CA ALA A 137 -9.65 -8.04 -8.81
C ALA A 137 -8.76 -8.98 -9.63
N ASN A 138 -7.67 -8.47 -10.17
CA ASN A 138 -6.69 -9.24 -10.95
C ASN A 138 -5.61 -9.91 -10.08
N TYR A 139 -5.64 -9.70 -8.76
CA TYR A 139 -4.63 -10.21 -7.83
C TYR A 139 -5.17 -11.33 -6.95
N CYS A 140 -6.35 -11.16 -6.37
CA CYS A 140 -6.93 -12.13 -5.45
C CYS A 140 -8.46 -12.11 -5.48
N SER A 141 -9.09 -13.15 -4.93
CA SER A 141 -10.55 -13.16 -4.73
C SER A 141 -10.96 -12.23 -3.59
N PHE A 142 -12.21 -11.76 -3.58
CA PHE A 142 -12.72 -10.90 -2.51
C PHE A 142 -12.62 -11.57 -1.12
N LYS A 143 -12.82 -12.90 -1.06
CA LYS A 143 -12.62 -13.69 0.17
C LYS A 143 -11.17 -13.63 0.66
N CYS A 144 -10.21 -13.75 -0.25
CA CYS A 144 -8.79 -13.64 0.07
C CYS A 144 -8.45 -12.24 0.58
N LEU A 145 -8.98 -11.18 -0.06
CA LEU A 145 -8.77 -9.79 0.37
C LEU A 145 -9.25 -9.55 1.80
N ARG A 146 -10.44 -10.03 2.17
CA ARG A 146 -10.96 -9.92 3.55
C ARG A 146 -10.05 -10.63 4.55
N GLY A 147 -9.54 -11.81 4.21
CA GLY A 147 -8.58 -12.53 5.05
C GLY A 147 -7.24 -11.79 5.18
N ALA A 148 -6.73 -11.20 4.09
CA ALA A 148 -5.55 -10.36 4.11
C ALA A 148 -5.74 -9.10 4.97
N LEU A 149 -6.91 -8.45 4.88
CA LEU A 149 -7.26 -7.28 5.68
C LEU A 149 -7.23 -7.60 7.18
N MET A 150 -7.89 -8.69 7.59
CA MET A 150 -7.92 -9.09 9.00
C MET A 150 -6.52 -9.46 9.52
N ARG A 151 -5.68 -10.09 8.69
CA ARG A 151 -4.29 -10.39 9.06
C ARG A 151 -3.45 -9.12 9.19
N LEU A 152 -3.56 -8.18 8.24
CA LEU A 152 -2.85 -6.91 8.29
C LEU A 152 -3.25 -6.09 9.52
N TRP A 153 -4.54 -6.08 9.85
CA TRP A 153 -5.02 -5.39 11.05
C TRP A 153 -4.61 -6.12 12.34
N GLY A 154 -4.56 -7.45 12.33
CA GLY A 154 -4.03 -8.25 13.42
C GLY A 154 -2.54 -8.04 13.68
N LEU A 155 -1.72 -7.82 12.66
CA LEU A 155 -0.29 -7.43 12.80
C LEU A 155 -0.10 -6.09 13.53
N ARG A 156 -1.17 -5.32 13.69
CA ARG A 156 -1.20 -4.03 14.37
C ARG A 156 -1.90 -4.10 15.72
N ASP A 157 -2.16 -5.30 16.24
CA ASP A 157 -2.99 -5.54 17.43
C ASP A 157 -4.36 -4.85 17.35
N PHE A 158 -4.90 -4.76 16.13
CA PHE A 158 -6.13 -4.05 15.81
C PHE A 158 -6.11 -2.54 16.15
N ARG A 159 -4.92 -1.93 16.27
CA ARG A 159 -4.73 -0.51 16.60
C ARG A 159 -4.15 0.27 15.41
N LEU A 160 -4.91 1.27 14.97
CA LEU A 160 -4.46 2.26 13.98
C LEU A 160 -4.04 3.57 14.63
N VAL A 161 -4.01 3.66 15.96
CA VAL A 161 -3.55 4.87 16.65
C VAL A 161 -2.06 5.08 16.38
N VAL A 162 -1.72 6.28 15.92
CA VAL A 162 -0.36 6.73 15.65
C VAL A 162 -0.17 8.06 16.38
N ASP A 163 1.04 8.32 16.86
CA ASP A 163 1.38 9.61 17.46
C ASP A 163 1.17 10.75 16.44
N PRO A 164 0.40 11.80 16.76
CA PRO A 164 0.17 12.93 15.86
C PRO A 164 1.48 13.61 15.41
N VAL A 165 2.53 13.57 16.23
CA VAL A 165 3.86 14.11 15.88
C VAL A 165 4.48 13.32 14.74
N ASP A 166 4.31 11.99 14.72
CA ASP A 166 4.83 11.14 13.64
C ASP A 166 4.05 11.37 12.35
N VAL A 167 2.71 11.49 12.43
CA VAL A 167 1.86 11.80 11.27
C VAL A 167 2.27 13.15 10.66
N GLU A 168 2.45 14.19 11.47
CA GLU A 168 2.88 15.51 11.01
C GLU A 168 4.30 15.47 10.41
N ARG A 169 5.20 14.65 10.97
CA ARG A 169 6.53 14.41 10.39
C ARG A 169 6.41 13.81 8.99
N LYS A 170 5.56 12.79 8.81
CA LYS A 170 5.31 12.17 7.49
C LYS A 170 4.64 13.12 6.52
N ARG A 171 3.69 13.95 6.97
CA ARG A 171 3.06 14.99 6.15
C ARG A 171 4.08 15.98 5.59
N LYS A 172 5.01 16.45 6.43
CA LYS A 172 6.11 17.32 5.99
C LYS A 172 7.04 16.66 4.96
N LEU A 173 7.28 15.35 5.07
CA LEU A 173 8.07 14.60 4.08
C LEU A 173 7.34 14.53 2.73
N LEU A 174 6.03 14.28 2.75
CA LEU A 174 5.20 14.29 1.54
C LEU A 174 5.12 15.67 0.88
N GLY A 175 5.15 16.76 1.64
CA GLY A 175 5.07 18.12 1.09
C GLY A 175 6.40 18.68 0.54
N LYS A 176 7.56 18.25 1.06
CA LYS A 176 8.86 18.86 0.70
C LYS A 176 9.54 18.25 -0.53
N GLY A 177 9.15 17.04 -0.92
CA GLY A 177 9.91 16.21 -1.86
C GLY A 177 11.27 15.81 -1.28
N ILE A 178 11.74 14.60 -1.53
CA ILE A 178 13.07 14.17 -1.06
C ILE A 178 14.12 14.91 -1.88
N LYS A 179 14.62 16.04 -1.37
CA LYS A 179 15.76 16.74 -1.97
C LYS A 179 17.01 15.86 -1.79
N GLY A 180 17.34 15.09 -2.82
CA GLY A 180 18.66 14.47 -2.98
C GLY A 180 18.79 13.07 -2.39
N ARG A 181 18.21 12.08 -3.07
CA ARG A 181 18.82 10.75 -3.11
C ARG A 181 19.69 10.69 -4.36
N ASP A 182 21.00 10.79 -4.19
CA ASP A 182 21.96 10.75 -5.29
C ASP A 182 21.84 9.39 -6.02
N PRO A 183 21.45 9.34 -7.30
CA PRO A 183 21.22 8.08 -8.03
C PRO A 183 22.50 7.31 -8.39
N SER A 184 23.67 7.81 -7.95
CA SER A 184 24.98 7.20 -8.21
C SER A 184 25.31 5.99 -7.33
N ILE A 185 24.48 5.65 -6.33
CA ILE A 185 24.64 4.43 -5.52
C ILE A 185 23.64 3.38 -6.00
N GLY A 186 23.89 2.84 -7.20
CA GLY A 186 23.18 1.68 -7.75
C GLY A 186 24.18 0.55 -8.00
N GLY A 187 24.17 -0.49 -7.15
CA GLY A 187 24.99 -1.69 -7.38
C GLY A 187 25.29 -2.53 -6.15
N GLY A 188 24.35 -2.68 -5.22
CA GLY A 188 24.52 -3.56 -4.07
C GLY A 188 23.15 -3.96 -3.55
N SER A 189 22.81 -5.23 -3.71
CA SER A 189 21.64 -5.85 -3.12
C SER A 189 21.77 -5.83 -1.59
N GLU A 190 21.42 -4.72 -0.95
CA GLU A 190 21.23 -4.65 0.50
C GLU A 190 19.91 -3.94 0.82
N SER A 191 19.01 -4.70 1.43
CA SER A 191 17.69 -4.33 1.93
C SER A 191 17.77 -3.34 3.12
N GLY A 192 18.33 -2.14 2.91
CA GLY A 192 18.62 -1.16 3.98
C GLY A 192 17.87 0.18 3.88
N GLY A 193 16.87 0.32 3.00
CA GLY A 193 16.30 1.62 2.62
C GLY A 193 15.40 2.32 3.66
N LEU A 194 14.87 1.59 4.65
CA LEU A 194 13.99 2.16 5.69
C LEU A 194 14.71 2.38 7.02
N THR A 195 15.83 1.70 7.29
CA THR A 195 16.47 1.70 8.61
C THR A 195 17.24 2.99 8.94
N SER A 196 17.73 3.72 7.94
CA SER A 196 18.62 4.87 8.19
C SER A 196 17.89 6.15 8.64
N ILE A 197 16.61 6.30 8.28
CA ILE A 197 15.75 7.42 8.75
C ILE A 197 15.07 7.08 10.10
N LEU A 198 15.05 5.80 10.48
CA LEU A 198 14.36 5.28 11.68
C LEU A 198 15.22 5.26 12.96
N LYS A 199 16.44 5.80 12.95
CA LYS A 199 17.36 5.70 14.10
C LYS A 199 17.27 6.84 15.12
N VAL A 200 16.28 7.73 15.04
CA VAL A 200 16.12 8.85 15.99
C VAL A 200 14.77 8.74 16.73
N GLY A 201 14.83 8.21 17.95
CA GLY A 201 13.81 8.41 19.00
C GLY A 201 13.08 7.15 19.44
N GLY A 202 13.34 6.68 20.67
CA GLY A 202 12.48 5.70 21.34
C GLY A 202 13.16 4.76 22.33
N GLY A 203 13.89 5.31 23.31
CA GLY A 203 14.27 4.56 24.49
C GLY A 203 13.06 4.34 25.40
N GLY A 204 12.48 3.15 25.34
CA GLY A 204 11.42 2.70 26.25
C GLY A 204 11.54 1.21 26.48
N GLN A 205 12.21 0.82 27.56
CA GLN A 205 12.28 -0.57 28.01
C GLN A 205 10.88 -1.02 28.44
N ALA A 206 10.35 -2.06 27.78
CA ALA A 206 9.26 -2.87 28.30
C ALA A 206 9.68 -4.34 28.23
N SER A 207 9.69 -4.94 29.41
CA SER A 207 10.17 -6.26 29.76
C SER A 207 9.41 -7.37 29.04
N ALA A 208 10.16 -8.31 28.46
CA ALA A 208 9.64 -9.51 27.82
C ALA A 208 9.06 -10.50 28.86
N SER A 209 7.87 -11.01 28.59
CA SER A 209 7.39 -12.29 29.13
C SER A 209 7.18 -13.24 27.96
N ALA A 210 7.96 -14.32 27.95
CA ALA A 210 7.95 -15.34 26.92
C ALA A 210 6.79 -16.32 27.19
N ALA A 211 5.76 -16.28 26.34
CA ALA A 211 4.78 -17.35 26.24
C ALA A 211 5.00 -18.07 24.89
N GLY A 212 5.39 -19.34 24.95
CA GLY A 212 5.54 -20.20 23.78
C GLY A 212 4.19 -20.44 23.12
N GLY A 213 4.00 -19.84 21.95
CA GLY A 213 2.86 -20.11 21.08
C GLY A 213 3.09 -21.38 20.27
N GLU A 214 2.44 -22.45 20.68
CA GLU A 214 2.32 -23.70 19.94
C GLU A 214 1.61 -23.45 18.60
N VAL A 215 2.20 -23.90 17.50
CA VAL A 215 1.65 -23.73 16.16
C VAL A 215 0.39 -24.60 16.03
N PRO A 216 -0.80 -24.02 15.74
CA PRO A 216 -2.01 -24.81 15.59
C PRO A 216 -1.90 -25.75 14.37
N PRO A 217 -2.40 -27.00 14.48
CA PRO A 217 -2.33 -27.97 13.40
C PRO A 217 -3.14 -27.51 12.17
N PRO A 218 -2.72 -27.92 10.97
CA PRO A 218 -3.40 -27.55 9.74
C PRO A 218 -4.85 -28.09 9.71
N PRO A 219 -5.78 -27.36 9.07
CA PRO A 219 -7.16 -27.80 8.94
C PRO A 219 -7.26 -29.12 8.13
N PRO A 220 -8.23 -29.98 8.46
CA PRO A 220 -8.45 -31.24 7.75
C PRO A 220 -8.74 -30.98 6.26
N LYS A 221 -8.17 -31.84 5.40
CA LYS A 221 -8.42 -31.78 3.95
C LYS A 221 -9.92 -31.96 3.68
N PRO A 222 -10.52 -31.15 2.79
CA PRO A 222 -11.90 -31.34 2.39
C PRO A 222 -12.12 -32.73 1.77
N PRO A 223 -13.28 -33.35 1.98
CA PRO A 223 -13.61 -34.64 1.41
C PRO A 223 -13.53 -34.59 -0.11
N THR A 224 -12.91 -35.60 -0.70
CA THR A 224 -12.79 -35.77 -2.15
C THR A 224 -14.19 -35.85 -2.76
N ALA A 225 -14.47 -35.01 -3.76
CA ALA A 225 -15.77 -35.02 -4.43
C ALA A 225 -16.05 -36.39 -5.04
N PRO A 226 -17.31 -36.90 -4.95
CA PRO A 226 -17.69 -38.14 -5.59
C PRO A 226 -17.55 -38.04 -7.12
N PRO A 227 -17.22 -39.14 -7.81
CA PRO A 227 -17.12 -39.17 -9.26
C PRO A 227 -18.47 -38.81 -9.91
N PRO A 228 -18.46 -38.15 -11.07
CA PRO A 228 -19.67 -37.80 -11.79
C PRO A 228 -20.41 -39.07 -12.27
N PRO A 229 -21.75 -39.06 -12.32
CA PRO A 229 -22.52 -40.18 -12.81
C PRO A 229 -22.22 -40.46 -14.30
N PRO A 230 -22.30 -41.72 -14.73
CA PRO A 230 -22.11 -42.08 -16.13
C PRO A 230 -23.18 -41.40 -17.00
N ARG A 231 -22.75 -40.87 -18.15
CA ARG A 231 -23.67 -40.25 -19.12
C ARG A 231 -24.60 -41.33 -19.69
N PRO A 232 -25.91 -41.08 -19.83
CA PRO A 232 -26.81 -41.97 -20.54
C PRO A 232 -26.37 -42.08 -22.00
N ARG A 233 -26.44 -43.31 -22.54
CA ARG A 233 -26.19 -43.62 -23.95
C ARG A 233 -27.34 -43.14 -24.81
#